data_AF-A0A3R6ET87-F1
#
_entry.id   AF-A0A3R6ET87-F1
#
_cell.length_a   1.000
_cell.length_b   1.000
_cell.length_c   1.000
_cell.angle_alpha   90.00
_cell.angle_beta   90.00
_cell.angle_gamma   90.00
#
_symmetry.space_group_name_H-M   'P 1'
#
loop_
_entity.id
_entity.type
_entity.pdbx_description
1 polymer ?
#
loop_
_entity_poly.entity_id
_entity_poly.type
_entity_poly.pdbx_seq_one_letter_code
_entity_poly.pdbx_strand_id
1 'polypeptide(L)' 'ISKMALSILKNDKATKGSLNLKRLKAGWDEEYLSKLLEGSAI' A
#
# COMPACT_ATOMS: atom_id res chain seq x y z
N ILE A 1 10.41 -7.98 -6.85
CA ILE A 1 9.32 -7.93 -5.84
C ILE A 1 9.15 -6.51 -5.26
N SER A 2 10.19 -5.87 -4.71
CA SER A 2 10.05 -4.52 -4.09
C SER A 2 9.56 -3.40 -5.00
N LYS A 3 9.85 -3.44 -6.31
CA LYS A 3 9.45 -2.36 -7.24
C LYS A 3 7.93 -2.30 -7.45
N MET A 4 7.28 -3.46 -7.53
CA MET A 4 5.81 -3.56 -7.63
C MET A 4 5.16 -3.08 -6.33
N ALA A 5 5.58 -3.61 -5.18
CA ALA A 5 5.06 -3.19 -3.88
C ALA A 5 5.18 -1.67 -3.64
N LEU A 6 6.31 -1.06 -4.01
CA LEU A 6 6.49 0.39 -3.94
C LEU A 6 5.58 1.15 -4.91
N SER A 7 5.34 0.62 -6.10
CA SER A 7 4.44 1.23 -7.08
C SER A 7 2.99 1.23 -6.59
N ILE A 8 2.55 0.14 -5.96
CA ILE A 8 1.23 0.01 -5.34
C ILE A 8 1.06 1.05 -4.23
N LEU A 9 2.02 1.13 -3.31
CA LEU A 9 2.01 2.09 -2.20
C LEU A 9 2.06 3.55 -2.68
N LYS A 10 2.73 3.82 -3.80
CA LYS A 10 2.77 5.15 -4.42
C LYS A 10 1.45 5.53 -5.10
N ASN A 11 0.75 4.56 -5.68
CA ASN A 11 -0.53 4.78 -6.35
C ASN A 11 -1.73 4.83 -5.38
N ASP A 12 -1.58 4.39 -4.13
CA ASP A 12 -2.60 4.58 -3.11
C ASP A 12 -2.86 6.08 -2.87
N LYS A 13 -4.01 6.59 -3.31
CA LYS A 13 -4.48 7.97 -3.06
C LYS A 13 -5.44 8.07 -1.88
N ALA A 14 -5.95 6.94 -1.38
CA ALA A 14 -6.95 6.91 -0.32
C ALA A 14 -6.31 7.25 1.04
N THR A 15 -5.10 6.78 1.28
CA THR A 15 -4.38 7.06 2.53
C THR A 15 -3.44 8.25 2.35
N LYS A 16 -3.66 9.30 3.13
CA LYS A 16 -2.74 10.44 3.22
C LYS A 16 -1.58 10.10 4.15
N GLY A 17 -0.35 10.35 3.72
CA GLY A 17 0.85 10.06 4.52
C GLY A 17 2.09 9.80 3.65
N SER A 18 3.25 9.74 4.30
CA SER A 18 4.51 9.41 3.63
C SER A 18 4.54 7.94 3.18
N LEU A 19 5.36 7.63 2.18
CA LEU A 19 5.52 6.25 1.69
C LEU A 19 5.95 5.28 2.80
N ASN A 20 6.79 5.75 3.74
CA ASN A 20 7.20 4.95 4.89
C ASN A 20 6.05 4.66 5.84
N LEU A 21 5.14 5.62 6.06
CA LEU A 21 3.97 5.41 6.92
C LEU A 21 3.03 4.36 6.30
N LYS A 22 2.79 4.43 5.00
CA LYS A 22 1.98 3.44 4.27
C LYS A 22 2.62 2.05 4.31
N ARG A 23 3.94 1.98 4.16
CA ARG A 23 4.70 0.72 4.28
C ARG A 23 4.58 0.11 5.67
N LEU A 24 4.73 0.94 6.72
CA LEU A 24 4.56 0.50 8.09
C LEU A 24 3.14 -0.01 8.32
N LYS A 25 2.13 0.77 7.92
CA LYS A 25 0.72 0.39 8.05
C LYS A 25 0.42 -0.95 7.35
N ALA A 26 0.82 -1.10 6.08
CA ALA A 26 0.66 -2.36 5.34
C ALA A 26 1.44 -3.54 5.93
N GLY A 27 2.38 -3.29 6.84
CA GLY A 27 3.15 -4.32 7.53
C GLY A 27 2.49 -4.88 8.81
N TRP A 28 1.47 -4.22 9.37
CA TRP A 28 0.77 -4.68 10.58
C TRP A 28 -0.77 -4.63 10.50
N ASP A 29 -1.31 -3.90 9.52
CA ASP A 29 -2.75 -3.80 9.24
C ASP A 29 -3.06 -4.65 8.00
N GLU A 30 -3.47 -5.89 8.23
CA GLU A 30 -3.82 -6.85 7.17
C GLU A 30 -5.02 -6.39 6.33
N GLU A 31 -5.99 -5.69 6.93
CA GLU A 31 -7.17 -5.20 6.24
C GLU A 31 -6.79 -4.07 5.26
N TYR A 32 -5.87 -3.20 5.69
CA TYR A 32 -5.28 -2.19 4.81
C TYR A 32 -4.46 -2.81 3.70
N LEU A 33 -3.64 -3.84 3.99
CA LEU A 33 -2.87 -4.56 2.98
C LEU A 33 -3.79 -5.20 1.93
N SER A 34 -4.87 -5.87 2.34
CA SER A 34 -5.85 -6.46 1.42
C SER A 34 -6.50 -5.40 0.52
N LYS A 35 -6.97 -4.28 1.09
CA LYS A 35 -7.53 -3.16 0.29
C LYS A 35 -6.51 -2.57 -0.69
N LEU A 36 -5.24 -2.49 -0.29
CA LEU A 36 -4.16 -1.98 -1.12
C LEU A 36 -3.87 -2.90 -2.32
N LEU A 37 -3.94 -4.20 -2.10
CA LEU A 37 -3.74 -5.23 -3.13
C LEU A 37 -4.94 -5.35 -4.06
N GLU A 38 -6.16 -5.31 -3.54
CA GLU A 38 -7.41 -5.31 -4.32
C GLU A 38 -7.53 -4.07 -5.20
N GLY A 39 -7.25 -2.88 -4.66
CA GLY A 39 -7.25 -1.63 -5.43
C GLY A 39 -6.12 -1.53 -6.46
N SER A 40 -5.12 -2.42 -6.38
CA SER A 40 -4.04 -2.55 -7.35
C SER A 40 -4.28 -3.63 -8.40
N ALA A 41 -5.23 -4.53 -8.18
CA ALA A 41 -5.57 -5.56 -9.14
C ALA A 41 -6.34 -4.90 -10.30
N ILE A 42 -5.59 -4.57 -11.36
CA ILE A 42 -6.11 -4.35 -12.71
C ILE A 42 -6.16 -5.71 -13.41
#